data_AF-K0JW22-F1
#
_entry.id   AF-K0JW22-F1
#
_cell.length_a   1.000
_cell.length_b   1.000
_cell.length_c   1.000
_cell.angle_alpha   90.00
_cell.angle_beta   90.00
_cell.angle_gamma   90.00
#
_symmetry.space_group_name_H-M   'P 1'
#
loop_
_entity.id
_entity.type
_entity.pdbx_description
1 polymer ?
#
loop_
_entity_poly.entity_id
_entity_poly.type
_entity_poly.pdbx_seq_one_letter_code
_entity_poly.pdbx_strand_id
1 'polypeptide(L)'
;MTTVLVESAGRSHSAVVGRCEEVATVLAGLVCAPGPAVYAPGPLDGPLKVKDRRDRSTVTLDAPVRRYDGSLVVVDPGLAPTAAARPDTVAVATTPDDRDVLRTALARTLPGVELTDRVSTDAVGTTLLGDLRRAVVLGLVVAALLGGFGAAVSAVGSVLDRGRAFAALVATGTPTGLLRRALWGEVLLPVCAVTLVACGAGYAVGLGLLSVTPGVPSDAHPPPTPWLAAPALAGPAVALAAALAGGAALRRVDPVEQHGE
;
A
#
# COMPACT_ATOMS: atom_id res chain seq x y z
N MET A 1 19.36 25.27 -11.45
CA MET A 1 18.77 24.05 -12.02
C MET A 1 17.26 24.23 -12.11
N THR A 2 16.56 23.48 -12.97
CA THR A 2 15.10 23.54 -13.08
C THR A 2 14.48 22.17 -12.89
N THR A 3 13.46 22.04 -12.04
CA THR A 3 12.73 20.77 -11.89
C THR A 3 11.68 20.58 -12.97
N VAL A 4 11.69 19.42 -13.63
CA VAL A 4 10.74 19.06 -14.69
C VAL A 4 10.28 17.62 -14.53
N LEU A 5 9.26 17.22 -15.30
CA LEU A 5 8.86 15.83 -15.43
C LEU A 5 9.32 15.30 -16.78
N VAL A 6 9.94 14.11 -16.79
CA VAL A 6 10.24 13.37 -18.02
C VAL A 6 9.25 12.24 -18.15
N GLU A 7 8.44 12.26 -19.20
CA GLU A 7 7.52 11.18 -19.56
C GLU A 7 8.19 10.21 -20.54
N SER A 8 8.11 8.92 -20.24
CA SER A 8 8.66 7.80 -21.04
C SER A 8 7.69 6.63 -20.95
N ALA A 9 7.24 6.10 -22.10
CA ALA A 9 6.26 5.01 -22.17
C ALA A 9 5.01 5.18 -21.26
N GLY A 10 4.53 6.43 -21.11
CA GLY A 10 3.38 6.75 -20.25
C GLY A 10 3.68 6.84 -18.75
N ARG A 11 4.94 6.68 -18.33
CA ARG A 11 5.41 6.90 -16.95
C ARG A 11 6.07 8.25 -16.82
N SER A 12 5.83 8.94 -15.71
CA SER A 12 6.46 10.24 -15.41
C SER A 12 7.58 10.05 -14.38
N HIS A 13 8.76 10.58 -14.69
CA HIS A 13 9.94 10.58 -13.85
C HIS A 13 10.26 12.01 -13.42
N SER A 14 10.64 12.20 -12.15
CA SER A 14 11.17 13.49 -11.71
C SER A 14 12.55 13.70 -12.34
N ALA A 15 12.75 14.89 -12.90
CA ALA A 15 13.96 15.23 -13.60
C ALA A 15 14.44 16.64 -13.24
N VAL A 16 15.72 16.87 -13.41
CA VAL A 16 16.34 18.18 -13.27
C VAL A 16 17.06 18.55 -14.56
N VAL A 17 16.80 19.77 -15.01
CA VAL A 17 17.49 20.40 -16.12
C VAL A 17 18.68 21.19 -15.57
N GLY A 18 19.88 20.83 -16.01
CA GLY A 18 21.12 21.44 -15.54
C GLY A 18 22.33 20.89 -16.28
N ARG A 19 23.42 21.67 -16.31
CA ARG A 19 24.67 21.21 -16.93
C ARG A 19 25.18 20.02 -16.14
N CYS A 20 25.59 18.96 -16.84
CA CYS A 20 26.03 17.73 -16.21
C CYS A 20 27.13 17.98 -15.17
N GLU A 21 28.13 18.80 -15.50
CA GLU A 21 29.25 19.13 -14.61
C GLU A 21 28.79 19.78 -13.30
N GLU A 22 27.87 20.74 -13.38
CA GLU A 22 27.31 21.42 -12.21
C GLU A 22 26.48 20.46 -11.36
N VAL A 23 25.67 19.61 -12.01
CA VAL A 23 24.81 18.64 -11.33
C VAL A 23 25.63 17.52 -10.67
N ALA A 24 26.73 17.08 -11.29
CA ALA A 24 27.61 16.04 -10.77
C ALA A 24 28.29 16.45 -9.46
N THR A 25 28.41 17.75 -9.16
CA THR A 25 28.93 18.22 -7.86
C THR A 25 28.00 17.88 -6.69
N VAL A 26 26.70 17.70 -6.95
CA VAL A 26 25.68 17.42 -5.91
C VAL A 26 25.09 16.01 -6.03
N LEU A 27 25.17 15.41 -7.22
CA LEU A 27 24.73 14.03 -7.48
C LEU A 27 25.93 13.08 -7.51
N ALA A 28 26.08 12.30 -6.43
CA ALA A 28 27.04 11.20 -6.40
C ALA A 28 26.77 10.19 -7.53
N GLY A 29 27.83 9.70 -8.18
CA GLY A 29 27.74 8.66 -9.21
C GLY A 29 27.39 9.16 -10.62
N LEU A 30 27.16 10.46 -10.82
CA LEU A 30 26.92 11.01 -12.15
C LEU A 30 28.26 11.20 -12.90
N VAL A 31 28.47 10.39 -13.94
CA VAL A 31 29.64 10.50 -14.82
C VAL A 31 29.24 11.20 -16.10
N CYS A 32 29.74 12.42 -16.29
CA CYS A 32 29.48 13.22 -17.48
C CYS A 32 30.30 12.73 -18.67
N ALA A 33 29.66 12.69 -19.83
CA ALA A 33 30.30 12.42 -21.10
C ALA A 33 29.99 13.55 -22.10
N PRO A 34 30.81 13.76 -23.14
CA PRO A 34 30.63 14.85 -24.08
C PRO A 34 29.30 14.77 -24.85
N GLY A 35 28.73 15.94 -25.15
CA GLY A 35 27.48 16.10 -25.89
C GLY A 35 26.21 16.09 -25.03
N PRO A 36 25.10 16.65 -25.56
CA PRO A 36 23.83 16.71 -24.84
C PRO A 36 23.24 15.30 -24.69
N ALA A 37 22.87 14.94 -23.47
CA ALA A 37 22.34 13.63 -23.13
C ALA A 37 21.32 13.72 -21.99
N VAL A 38 20.53 12.65 -21.84
CA VAL A 38 19.66 12.44 -20.69
C VAL A 38 20.29 11.38 -19.81
N TYR A 39 20.61 11.70 -18.56
CA TYR A 39 21.14 10.73 -17.61
C TYR A 39 20.01 10.17 -16.76
N ALA A 40 19.82 8.85 -16.77
CA ALA A 40 18.72 8.18 -16.07
C ALA A 40 19.21 7.01 -15.22
N PRO A 41 18.55 6.70 -14.10
CA PRO A 41 18.95 5.58 -13.23
C PRO A 41 18.60 4.20 -13.78
N GLY A 42 17.66 4.15 -14.73
CA GLY A 42 17.21 2.93 -15.41
C GLY A 42 17.00 3.17 -16.90
N PRO A 43 16.70 2.12 -17.66
CA PRO A 43 16.29 2.26 -19.06
C PRO A 43 15.02 3.12 -19.13
N LEU A 44 15.00 4.05 -20.08
CA LEU A 44 13.81 4.82 -20.43
C LEU A 44 13.36 4.35 -21.82
N ASP A 45 12.15 3.83 -21.91
CA ASP A 45 11.60 3.28 -23.14
C ASP A 45 10.80 4.33 -23.93
N GLY A 46 10.94 4.28 -25.25
CA GLY A 46 10.15 5.10 -26.17
C GLY A 46 10.55 6.58 -26.22
N PRO A 47 9.73 7.43 -26.87
CA PRO A 47 10.03 8.84 -27.04
C PRO A 47 9.95 9.56 -25.69
N LEU A 48 11.03 10.26 -25.35
CA LEU A 48 11.13 11.06 -24.15
C LEU A 48 10.41 12.38 -24.34
N LYS A 49 9.61 12.79 -23.35
CA LYS A 49 8.97 14.11 -23.34
C LYS A 49 9.29 14.83 -22.04
N VAL A 50 9.84 16.03 -22.13
CA VAL A 50 9.99 16.93 -20.97
C VAL A 50 8.74 17.77 -20.86
N LYS A 51 8.11 17.72 -19.70
CA LYS A 51 6.96 18.53 -19.34
C LYS A 51 7.36 19.52 -18.27
N ASP A 52 7.32 20.80 -18.62
CA ASP A 52 7.48 21.88 -17.66
C ASP A 52 6.14 22.08 -16.95
N ARG A 53 6.11 21.93 -15.61
CA ARG A 53 4.89 22.11 -14.82
C ARG A 53 4.36 23.53 -14.85
N ARG A 54 5.24 24.52 -15.03
CA ARG A 54 4.89 25.96 -14.94
C ARG A 54 4.19 26.42 -16.20
N ASP A 55 4.80 26.11 -17.34
CA ASP A 55 4.32 26.57 -18.65
C ASP A 55 3.41 25.55 -19.32
N ARG A 56 3.29 24.34 -18.74
CA ARG A 56 2.61 23.17 -19.33
C ARG A 56 3.14 22.82 -20.72
N SER A 57 4.31 23.34 -21.09
CA SER A 57 4.96 23.06 -22.35
C SER A 57 5.51 21.64 -22.32
N THR A 58 5.39 20.96 -23.45
CA THR A 58 5.88 19.60 -23.63
C THR A 58 6.86 19.62 -24.79
N VAL A 59 8.10 19.22 -24.53
CA VAL A 59 9.18 19.16 -25.53
C VAL A 59 9.58 17.70 -25.68
N THR A 60 9.52 17.18 -26.90
CA THR A 60 10.06 15.85 -27.20
C THR A 60 11.57 15.93 -27.22
N LEU A 61 12.25 15.05 -26.47
CA LEU A 61 13.70 14.95 -26.50
C LEU A 61 14.13 13.92 -27.52
N ASP A 62 15.06 14.30 -28.38
CA ASP A 62 15.80 13.38 -29.25
C ASP A 62 17.26 13.42 -28.83
N ALA A 63 17.63 12.54 -27.90
CA ALA A 63 18.95 12.51 -27.30
C ALA A 63 19.30 11.12 -26.76
N PRO A 64 20.59 10.76 -26.71
CA PRO A 64 21.01 9.51 -26.11
C PRO A 64 20.72 9.51 -24.61
N VAL A 65 20.14 8.40 -24.14
CA VAL A 65 19.96 8.13 -22.71
C VAL A 65 21.21 7.42 -22.18
N ARG A 66 21.84 8.01 -21.17
CA ARG A 66 23.00 7.46 -20.49
C ARG A 66 22.58 6.97 -19.11
N ARG A 67 23.03 5.77 -18.77
CA ARG A 67 22.76 5.21 -17.45
C ARG A 67 23.73 5.79 -16.44
N TYR A 68 23.24 6.12 -15.25
CA TYR A 68 24.06 6.39 -14.09
C TYR A 68 23.41 5.79 -12.85
N ASP A 69 24.14 5.67 -11.73
CA ASP A 69 23.61 5.10 -10.50
C ASP A 69 23.09 6.22 -9.60
N GLY A 70 21.77 6.48 -9.64
CA GLY A 70 21.13 7.57 -8.91
C GLY A 70 19.62 7.42 -8.80
N SER A 71 18.94 8.49 -8.40
CA SER A 71 17.48 8.48 -8.18
C SER A 71 16.70 9.48 -9.02
N LEU A 72 17.39 10.34 -9.78
CA LEU A 72 16.79 11.46 -10.50
C LEU A 72 17.16 11.39 -11.99
N VAL A 73 16.31 11.87 -12.89
CA VAL A 73 16.73 12.04 -14.29
C VAL A 73 17.43 13.40 -14.44
N VAL A 74 18.56 13.47 -15.12
CA VAL A 74 19.26 14.72 -15.43
C VAL A 74 19.15 14.97 -16.93
N VAL A 75 18.61 16.13 -17.30
CA VAL A 75 18.45 16.54 -18.69
C VAL A 75 19.41 17.68 -18.98
N ASP A 76 20.20 17.53 -20.04
CA ASP A 76 21.08 18.61 -20.49
C ASP A 76 20.26 19.86 -20.90
N PRO A 77 20.67 21.08 -20.49
CA PRO A 77 19.94 22.30 -20.81
C PRO A 77 19.78 22.56 -22.31
N GLY A 78 20.69 22.05 -23.14
CA GLY A 78 20.58 22.16 -24.60
C GLY A 78 19.39 21.39 -25.18
N LEU A 79 18.88 20.39 -24.45
CA LEU A 79 17.72 19.59 -24.84
C LEU A 79 16.39 20.20 -24.39
N ALA A 80 16.42 21.07 -23.39
CA ALA A 80 15.23 21.71 -22.82
C ALA A 80 15.51 23.20 -22.52
N PRO A 81 15.75 24.04 -23.55
CA PRO A 81 16.21 25.42 -23.36
C PRO A 81 15.16 26.30 -22.67
N THR A 82 13.87 26.05 -22.89
CA THR A 82 12.76 26.78 -22.25
C THR A 82 12.76 26.58 -20.74
N ALA A 83 12.94 25.34 -20.27
CA ALA A 83 13.07 25.01 -18.86
C ALA A 83 14.38 25.52 -18.26
N ALA A 84 15.49 25.43 -19.01
CA ALA A 84 16.80 25.88 -18.56
C ALA A 84 16.89 27.41 -18.37
N ALA A 85 16.12 28.19 -19.14
CA ALA A 85 16.13 29.65 -19.09
C ALA A 85 15.60 30.23 -17.76
N ARG A 86 14.90 29.42 -16.94
CA ARG A 86 14.25 29.87 -15.70
C ARG A 86 14.60 28.93 -14.54
N PRO A 87 15.83 29.00 -14.00
CA PRO A 87 16.21 28.18 -12.87
C PRO A 87 15.31 28.46 -11.67
N ASP A 88 14.87 27.39 -11.01
CA ASP A 88 14.02 27.48 -9.83
C ASP A 88 14.53 26.74 -8.62
N THR A 89 15.56 25.93 -8.82
CA THR A 89 16.12 25.06 -7.82
C THR A 89 17.62 25.31 -7.74
N VAL A 90 18.09 25.51 -6.52
CA VAL A 90 19.51 25.58 -6.18
C VAL A 90 19.83 24.38 -5.32
N ALA A 91 20.84 23.61 -5.74
CA ALA A 91 21.32 22.47 -4.99
C ALA A 91 22.67 22.83 -4.40
N VAL A 92 22.89 22.49 -3.13
CA VAL A 92 24.14 22.76 -2.41
C VAL A 92 24.65 21.43 -1.87
N ALA A 93 25.89 21.09 -2.19
CA ALA A 93 26.56 19.94 -1.59
C ALA A 93 26.81 20.22 -0.12
N THR A 94 26.43 19.30 0.76
CA THR A 94 26.62 19.42 2.21
C THR A 94 27.26 18.18 2.78
N THR A 95 28.06 18.35 3.83
CA THR A 95 28.58 17.26 4.68
C THR A 95 27.60 17.02 5.83
N PRO A 96 27.64 15.85 6.50
CA PRO A 96 26.82 15.62 7.69
C PRO A 96 27.04 16.67 8.80
N ASP A 97 28.26 17.19 8.92
CA ASP A 97 28.64 18.13 9.99
C ASP A 97 28.14 19.57 9.73
N ASP A 98 28.14 20.02 8.46
CA ASP A 98 27.79 21.40 8.13
C ASP A 98 26.31 21.59 7.74
N ARG A 99 25.58 20.48 7.55
CA ARG A 99 24.21 20.45 7.03
C ARG A 99 23.23 21.32 7.83
N ASP A 100 23.22 21.18 9.15
CA ASP A 100 22.27 21.91 10.00
C ASP A 100 22.60 23.41 10.07
N VAL A 101 23.89 23.74 10.01
CA VAL A 101 24.37 25.14 9.95
C VAL A 101 23.92 25.78 8.64
N LEU A 102 24.14 25.11 7.50
CA LEU A 102 23.72 25.58 6.18
C LEU A 102 22.20 25.69 6.08
N ARG A 103 21.46 24.69 6.57
CA ARG A 103 19.99 24.72 6.58
C ARG A 103 19.47 25.91 7.37
N THR A 104 20.04 26.18 8.54
CA THR A 104 19.65 27.30 9.39
C THR A 104 20.01 28.64 8.75
N ALA A 105 21.21 28.74 8.16
CA ALA A 105 21.66 29.94 7.46
C ALA A 105 20.75 30.24 6.26
N LEU A 106 20.44 29.25 5.41
CA LEU A 106 19.55 29.39 4.26
C LEU A 106 18.11 29.73 4.68
N ALA A 107 17.59 29.08 5.72
CA ALA A 107 16.26 29.37 6.23
C ALA A 107 16.14 30.81 6.75
N ARG A 108 17.22 31.37 7.32
CA ARG A 108 17.27 32.75 7.79
C ARG A 108 17.42 33.76 6.65
N THR A 109 18.19 33.45 5.61
CA THR A 109 18.46 34.38 4.51
C THR A 109 17.40 34.37 3.42
N LEU A 110 16.70 33.25 3.24
CA LEU A 110 15.70 33.04 2.18
C LEU A 110 14.34 32.64 2.81
N PRO A 111 13.65 33.56 3.51
CA PRO A 111 12.35 33.28 4.08
C PRO A 111 11.33 32.96 2.97
N GLY A 112 10.63 31.85 3.12
CA GLY A 112 9.61 31.39 2.17
C GLY A 112 10.11 30.47 1.04
N VAL A 113 11.40 30.12 1.02
CA VAL A 113 11.92 29.08 0.12
C VAL A 113 11.77 27.71 0.78
N GLU A 114 11.24 26.75 0.04
CA GLU A 114 11.14 25.36 0.49
C GLU A 114 12.54 24.71 0.46
N LEU A 115 13.05 24.35 1.64
CA LEU A 115 14.33 23.64 1.78
C LEU A 115 14.06 22.14 1.85
N THR A 116 14.20 21.48 0.71
CA THR A 116 14.09 20.02 0.62
C THR A 116 15.46 19.37 0.77
N ASP A 117 15.50 18.29 1.55
CA ASP A 117 16.74 17.61 1.87
C ASP A 117 16.47 16.10 1.89
N ARG A 118 17.34 15.33 1.22
CA ARG A 118 17.17 13.89 0.99
C ARG A 118 16.86 13.12 2.27
N VAL A 119 17.66 13.35 3.31
CA VAL A 119 17.50 12.62 4.57
C VAL A 119 16.19 13.00 5.27
N SER A 120 15.74 14.25 5.14
CA SER A 120 14.45 14.66 5.70
C SER A 120 13.28 14.05 4.93
N THR A 121 13.36 13.93 3.61
CA THR A 121 12.33 13.29 2.79
C THR A 121 12.23 11.79 3.09
N ASP A 122 13.36 11.12 3.28
CA ASP A 122 13.40 9.69 3.61
C ASP A 122 12.95 9.43 5.06
N ALA A 123 13.35 10.27 6.01
CA ALA A 123 12.91 10.18 7.41
C ALA A 123 11.41 10.45 7.55
N VAL A 124 10.90 11.48 6.89
CA VAL A 124 9.46 11.82 6.91
C VAL A 124 8.64 10.74 6.21
N GLY A 125 9.12 10.19 5.09
CA GLY A 125 8.49 9.08 4.39
C GLY A 125 8.37 7.83 5.26
N THR A 126 9.42 7.45 5.98
CA THR A 126 9.41 6.27 6.86
C THR A 126 8.51 6.45 8.09
N THR A 127 8.48 7.63 8.71
CA THR A 127 7.56 7.89 9.83
C THR A 127 6.10 7.96 9.39
N LEU A 128 5.80 8.63 8.27
CA LEU A 128 4.43 8.74 7.76
C LEU A 128 3.88 7.37 7.33
N LEU A 129 4.70 6.54 6.66
CA LEU A 129 4.33 5.17 6.33
C LEU A 129 4.08 4.34 7.60
N GLY A 130 4.86 4.56 8.66
CA GLY A 130 4.67 3.91 9.96
C GLY A 130 3.32 4.26 10.62
N ASP A 131 2.95 5.53 10.62
CA ASP A 131 1.70 5.99 11.23
C ASP A 131 0.47 5.63 10.40
N LEU A 132 0.55 5.77 9.06
CA LEU A 132 -0.49 5.28 8.15
C LEU A 132 -0.72 3.78 8.35
N ARG A 133 0.36 3.01 8.49
CA ARG A 133 0.26 1.57 8.74
C ARG A 133 -0.45 1.28 10.06
N ARG A 134 -0.12 1.99 11.14
CA ARG A 134 -0.83 1.84 12.44
C ARG A 134 -2.31 2.19 12.32
N ALA A 135 -2.64 3.27 11.64
CA ALA A 135 -4.02 3.68 11.42
C ALA A 135 -4.82 2.63 10.63
N VAL A 136 -4.24 2.09 9.55
CA VAL A 136 -4.86 1.01 8.76
C VAL A 136 -5.05 -0.25 9.60
N VAL A 137 -4.06 -0.65 10.40
CA VAL A 137 -4.19 -1.82 11.28
C VAL A 137 -5.30 -1.62 12.31
N LEU A 138 -5.39 -0.45 12.93
CA LEU A 138 -6.48 -0.14 13.88
C LEU A 138 -7.84 -0.17 13.19
N GLY A 139 -7.95 0.45 12.01
CA GLY A 139 -9.19 0.42 11.22
C GLY A 139 -9.61 -1.01 10.88
N LEU A 140 -8.66 -1.87 10.51
CA LEU A 140 -8.92 -3.27 10.16
C LEU A 140 -9.35 -4.09 11.38
N VAL A 141 -8.76 -3.85 12.54
CA VAL A 141 -9.18 -4.48 13.81
C VAL A 141 -10.60 -4.07 14.18
N VAL A 142 -10.93 -2.77 14.12
CA VAL A 142 -12.28 -2.28 14.42
C VAL A 142 -13.31 -2.83 13.44
N ALA A 143 -12.99 -2.86 12.13
CA ALA A 143 -13.85 -3.45 11.12
C ALA A 143 -14.08 -4.95 11.36
N ALA A 144 -13.03 -5.69 11.73
CA ALA A 144 -13.15 -7.11 12.05
C ALA A 144 -14.02 -7.36 13.29
N LEU A 145 -13.89 -6.53 14.33
CA LEU A 145 -14.74 -6.61 15.52
C LEU A 145 -16.21 -6.33 15.18
N LEU A 146 -16.49 -5.24 14.45
CA LEU A 146 -17.85 -4.88 14.04
C LEU A 146 -18.48 -5.96 13.15
N GLY A 147 -17.73 -6.47 12.18
CA GLY A 147 -18.17 -7.59 11.34
C GLY A 147 -18.42 -8.87 12.15
N GLY A 148 -17.54 -9.18 13.11
CA GLY A 148 -17.68 -10.33 14.01
C GLY A 148 -18.92 -10.24 14.91
N PHE A 149 -19.18 -9.08 15.52
CA PHE A 149 -20.39 -8.88 16.32
C PHE A 149 -21.67 -8.97 15.47
N GLY A 150 -21.68 -8.39 14.27
CA GLY A 150 -22.81 -8.50 13.35
C GLY A 150 -23.11 -9.96 12.95
N ALA A 151 -22.07 -10.73 12.64
CA ALA A 151 -22.19 -12.15 12.33
C ALA A 151 -22.68 -12.96 13.53
N ALA A 152 -22.17 -12.68 14.74
CA ALA A 152 -22.59 -13.36 15.96
C ALA A 152 -24.08 -13.11 16.29
N VAL A 153 -24.54 -11.85 16.19
CA VAL A 153 -25.94 -11.49 16.42
C VAL A 153 -26.85 -12.18 15.39
N SER A 154 -26.45 -12.22 14.12
CA SER A 154 -27.19 -12.92 13.07
C SER A 154 -27.29 -14.43 13.33
N ALA A 155 -26.17 -15.06 13.75
CA ALA A 155 -26.14 -16.47 14.07
C ALA A 155 -27.02 -16.82 15.28
N VAL A 156 -26.97 -16.00 16.35
CA VAL A 156 -27.83 -16.19 17.53
C VAL A 156 -29.31 -16.07 17.17
N GLY A 157 -29.69 -15.10 16.34
CA GLY A 157 -31.06 -14.96 15.84
C GLY A 157 -31.54 -16.21 15.09
N SER A 158 -30.68 -16.80 14.25
CA SER A 158 -30.97 -18.02 13.51
C SER A 158 -31.15 -19.25 14.43
N VAL A 159 -30.32 -19.39 15.47
CA VAL A 159 -30.40 -20.52 16.40
C VAL A 159 -31.63 -20.41 17.30
N LEU A 160 -31.99 -19.21 17.76
CA LEU A 160 -33.17 -19.00 18.61
C LEU A 160 -34.48 -19.35 17.89
N ASP A 161 -34.58 -19.06 16.60
CA ASP A 161 -35.76 -19.38 15.79
C ASP A 161 -35.95 -20.89 15.61
N ARG A 162 -34.84 -21.62 15.39
CA ARG A 162 -34.84 -23.09 15.22
C ARG A 162 -34.84 -23.88 16.52
N GLY A 163 -34.35 -23.30 17.62
CA GLY A 163 -34.27 -23.95 18.92
C GLY A 163 -35.65 -24.40 19.43
N ARG A 164 -36.70 -23.63 19.12
CA ARG A 164 -38.09 -24.00 19.44
C ARG A 164 -38.56 -25.25 18.69
N ALA A 165 -38.17 -25.42 17.43
CA ALA A 165 -38.49 -26.61 16.64
C ALA A 165 -37.70 -27.85 17.12
N PHE A 166 -36.44 -27.66 17.52
CA PHE A 166 -35.62 -28.74 18.07
C PHE A 166 -36.06 -29.19 19.46
N ALA A 167 -36.55 -28.29 20.32
CA ALA A 167 -37.13 -28.65 21.60
C ALA A 167 -38.35 -29.59 21.44
N ALA A 168 -39.17 -29.36 20.41
CA ALA A 168 -40.29 -30.23 20.08
C ALA A 168 -39.86 -31.62 19.58
N LEU A 169 -38.73 -31.72 18.86
CA LEU A 169 -38.18 -32.99 18.38
C LEU A 169 -37.44 -33.79 19.47
N VAL A 170 -36.82 -33.12 20.44
CA VAL A 170 -36.19 -33.80 21.59
C VAL A 170 -37.27 -34.40 22.50
N ALA A 171 -38.41 -33.73 22.64
CA ALA A 171 -39.56 -34.25 23.40
C ALA A 171 -40.13 -35.57 22.83
N THR A 172 -39.85 -35.90 21.55
CA THR A 172 -40.27 -37.17 20.94
C THR A 172 -39.22 -38.29 21.03
N GLY A 173 -38.12 -38.09 21.77
CA GLY A 173 -37.14 -39.13 22.08
C GLY A 173 -36.07 -39.37 21.01
N THR A 174 -35.81 -38.40 20.13
CA THR A 174 -34.79 -38.56 19.09
C THR A 174 -33.35 -38.48 19.63
N PRO A 175 -32.42 -39.31 19.13
CA PRO A 175 -31.04 -39.35 19.60
C PRO A 175 -30.24 -38.10 19.18
N THR A 176 -29.68 -37.39 20.17
CA THR A 176 -28.97 -36.10 20.06
C THR A 176 -27.73 -36.13 19.16
N GLY A 177 -27.11 -37.31 18.97
CA GLY A 177 -25.91 -37.48 18.14
C GLY A 177 -26.14 -37.19 16.65
N LEU A 178 -27.32 -37.53 16.11
CA LEU A 178 -27.67 -37.29 14.71
C LEU A 178 -28.05 -35.83 14.47
N LEU A 179 -28.77 -35.21 15.43
CA LEU A 179 -29.07 -33.77 15.39
C LEU A 179 -27.80 -32.93 15.38
N ARG A 180 -26.81 -33.27 16.22
CA ARG A 180 -25.55 -32.53 16.24
C ARG A 180 -24.85 -32.60 14.88
N ARG A 181 -24.79 -33.77 14.25
CA ARG A 181 -24.11 -33.91 12.96
C ARG A 181 -24.82 -33.16 11.82
N ALA A 182 -26.15 -33.16 11.84
CA ALA A 182 -26.96 -32.37 10.90
C ALA A 182 -26.77 -30.87 11.11
N LEU A 183 -26.78 -30.41 12.37
CA LEU A 183 -26.57 -29.00 12.73
C LEU A 183 -25.19 -28.49 12.29
N TRP A 184 -24.15 -29.31 12.47
CA TRP A 184 -22.82 -28.97 11.98
C TRP A 184 -22.78 -28.86 10.45
N GLY A 185 -23.47 -29.73 9.72
CA GLY A 185 -23.57 -29.64 8.26
C GLY A 185 -24.30 -28.38 7.79
N GLU A 186 -25.39 -27.99 8.47
CA GLU A 186 -26.21 -26.87 8.05
C GLU A 186 -25.61 -25.51 8.41
N VAL A 187 -24.83 -25.42 9.49
CA VAL A 187 -24.20 -24.17 9.94
C VAL A 187 -22.80 -24.00 9.36
N LEU A 188 -22.00 -25.05 9.31
CA LEU A 188 -20.59 -24.94 8.87
C LEU A 188 -20.49 -24.63 7.38
N LEU A 189 -21.37 -25.19 6.56
CA LEU A 189 -21.34 -25.06 5.10
C LEU A 189 -21.60 -23.61 4.62
N PRO A 190 -22.66 -22.90 5.07
CA PRO A 190 -22.86 -21.50 4.71
C PRO A 190 -21.80 -20.58 5.31
N VAL A 191 -21.31 -20.85 6.52
CA VAL A 191 -20.23 -20.06 7.13
C VAL A 191 -18.95 -20.18 6.30
N CYS A 192 -18.54 -21.39 5.93
CA CYS A 192 -17.39 -21.61 5.05
C CYS A 192 -17.58 -20.92 3.69
N ALA A 193 -18.76 -21.05 3.08
CA ALA A 193 -19.07 -20.43 1.78
C ALA A 193 -18.95 -18.90 1.84
N VAL A 194 -19.54 -18.26 2.85
CA VAL A 194 -19.47 -16.80 3.03
C VAL A 194 -18.04 -16.34 3.28
N THR A 195 -17.26 -17.06 4.09
CA THR A 195 -15.86 -16.70 4.33
C THR A 195 -15.01 -16.79 3.07
N LEU A 196 -15.21 -17.80 2.23
CA LEU A 196 -14.49 -17.93 0.96
C LEU A 196 -14.86 -16.79 -0.01
N VAL A 197 -16.15 -16.46 -0.12
CA VAL A 197 -16.62 -15.34 -0.96
C VAL A 197 -16.05 -14.02 -0.47
N ALA A 198 -16.07 -13.76 0.84
CA ALA A 198 -15.50 -12.55 1.42
C ALA A 198 -13.99 -12.43 1.18
N CYS A 199 -13.24 -13.53 1.33
CA CYS A 199 -11.80 -13.56 1.03
C CYS A 199 -11.53 -13.28 -0.45
N GLY A 200 -12.29 -13.90 -1.35
CA GLY A 200 -12.19 -13.68 -2.79
C GLY A 200 -12.49 -12.23 -3.19
N ALA A 201 -13.56 -11.65 -2.63
CA ALA A 201 -13.91 -10.26 -2.86
C ALA A 201 -12.83 -9.29 -2.36
N GLY A 202 -12.30 -9.51 -1.16
CA GLY A 202 -11.20 -8.70 -0.61
C GLY A 202 -9.94 -8.75 -1.47
N TYR A 203 -9.58 -9.94 -1.97
CA TYR A 203 -8.45 -10.13 -2.87
C TYR A 203 -8.66 -9.42 -4.21
N ALA A 204 -9.85 -9.53 -4.80
CA ALA A 204 -10.19 -8.86 -6.06
C ALA A 204 -10.13 -7.34 -5.94
N VAL A 205 -10.64 -6.76 -4.84
CA VAL A 205 -10.55 -5.31 -4.57
C VAL A 205 -9.09 -4.88 -4.39
N GLY A 206 -8.28 -5.66 -3.66
CA GLY A 206 -6.86 -5.39 -3.47
C GLY A 206 -6.08 -5.37 -4.78
N LEU A 207 -6.31 -6.35 -5.65
CA LEU A 207 -5.73 -6.38 -7.00
C LEU A 207 -6.22 -5.21 -7.86
N GLY A 208 -7.50 -4.88 -7.78
CA GLY A 208 -8.08 -3.74 -8.49
C GLY A 208 -7.38 -2.42 -8.14
N LEU A 209 -7.18 -2.15 -6.85
CA LEU A 209 -6.48 -0.95 -6.39
C LEU A 209 -5.02 -0.91 -6.85
N LEU A 210 -4.32 -2.05 -6.82
CA LEU A 210 -2.94 -2.15 -7.32
C LEU A 210 -2.87 -1.86 -8.82
N SER A 211 -3.86 -2.29 -9.60
CA SER A 211 -3.89 -2.08 -11.06
C SER A 211 -4.15 -0.63 -11.46
N VAL A 212 -4.82 0.15 -10.61
CA VAL A 212 -5.16 1.57 -10.87
C VAL A 212 -4.02 2.50 -10.45
N THR A 213 -3.08 2.04 -9.63
CA THR A 213 -2.02 2.89 -9.09
C THR A 213 -0.93 3.10 -10.16
N PRO A 214 -0.73 4.33 -10.69
CA PRO A 214 0.26 4.58 -11.73
C PRO A 214 1.67 4.43 -11.14
N GLY A 215 2.42 3.40 -11.54
CA GLY A 215 3.84 3.26 -11.17
C GLY A 215 4.31 1.86 -10.77
N VAL A 216 3.43 0.87 -10.61
CA VAL A 216 3.84 -0.51 -10.34
C VAL A 216 4.04 -1.27 -11.66
N PRO A 217 5.25 -1.73 -12.01
CA PRO A 217 5.49 -2.48 -13.23
C PRO A 217 4.76 -3.82 -13.22
N SER A 218 3.94 -4.06 -14.25
CA SER A 218 3.12 -5.28 -14.43
C SER A 218 3.90 -6.59 -14.51
N ASP A 219 5.23 -6.53 -14.68
CA ASP A 219 6.12 -7.70 -14.81
C ASP A 219 6.92 -8.01 -13.54
N ALA A 220 6.89 -7.13 -12.54
CA ALA A 220 7.50 -7.43 -11.25
C ALA A 220 6.54 -8.28 -10.45
N HIS A 221 6.76 -9.60 -10.44
CA HIS A 221 6.16 -10.46 -9.41
C HIS A 221 6.55 -9.85 -8.07
N PRO A 222 5.62 -9.23 -7.32
CA PRO A 222 5.97 -8.66 -6.03
C PRO A 222 6.49 -9.82 -5.19
N PRO A 223 7.72 -9.75 -4.65
CA PRO A 223 8.23 -10.82 -3.82
C PRO A 223 7.18 -11.11 -2.75
N PRO A 224 6.85 -12.38 -2.46
CA PRO A 224 5.83 -12.72 -1.49
C PRO A 224 6.29 -12.22 -0.13
N THR A 225 5.91 -10.99 0.19
CA THR A 225 6.20 -10.43 1.50
C THR A 225 5.27 -11.15 2.47
N PRO A 226 5.77 -11.59 3.64
CA PRO A 226 4.97 -12.32 4.62
C PRO A 226 3.71 -11.54 5.08
N TRP A 227 3.69 -10.23 4.83
CA TRP A 227 2.57 -9.33 5.09
C TRP A 227 1.37 -9.52 4.16
N LEU A 228 1.54 -10.04 2.94
CA LEU A 228 0.42 -10.44 2.08
C LEU A 228 -0.24 -11.74 2.56
N ALA A 229 0.52 -12.61 3.23
CA ALA A 229 0.00 -13.85 3.79
C ALA A 229 -0.75 -13.63 5.12
N ALA A 230 -0.42 -12.57 5.86
CA ALA A 230 -0.98 -12.32 7.19
C ALA A 230 -2.52 -12.17 7.21
N PRO A 231 -3.18 -11.39 6.32
CA PRO A 231 -4.63 -11.32 6.26
C PRO A 231 -5.25 -12.65 5.80
N ALA A 232 -4.59 -13.33 4.86
CA ALA A 232 -5.05 -14.59 4.31
C ALA A 232 -5.03 -15.74 5.35
N LEU A 233 -4.16 -15.65 6.37
CA LEU A 233 -4.09 -16.61 7.48
C LEU A 233 -4.92 -16.17 8.69
N ALA A 234 -4.99 -14.87 8.97
CA ALA A 234 -5.76 -14.34 10.10
C ALA A 234 -7.28 -14.51 9.90
N GLY A 235 -7.78 -14.32 8.68
CA GLY A 235 -9.19 -14.53 8.33
C GLY A 235 -9.71 -15.93 8.70
N PRO A 236 -9.12 -17.02 8.17
CA PRO A 236 -9.52 -18.37 8.52
C PRO A 236 -9.32 -18.70 9.99
N ALA A 237 -8.26 -18.20 10.64
CA ALA A 237 -8.04 -18.41 12.07
C ALA A 237 -9.15 -17.80 12.94
N VAL A 238 -9.59 -16.57 12.62
CA VAL A 238 -10.69 -15.90 13.33
C VAL A 238 -12.03 -16.59 13.06
N ALA A 239 -12.29 -17.01 11.82
CA ALA A 239 -13.49 -17.77 11.48
C ALA A 239 -13.55 -19.12 12.23
N LEU A 240 -12.41 -19.82 12.36
CA LEU A 240 -12.31 -21.06 13.11
C LEU A 240 -12.52 -20.84 14.61
N ALA A 241 -11.96 -19.76 15.17
CA ALA A 241 -12.16 -19.39 16.57
C ALA A 241 -13.64 -19.05 16.87
N ALA A 242 -14.31 -18.32 15.97
CA ALA A 242 -15.73 -18.01 16.09
C ALA A 242 -16.60 -19.28 16.01
N ALA A 243 -16.30 -20.19 15.09
CA ALA A 243 -17.00 -21.46 14.95
C ALA A 243 -16.81 -22.36 16.20
N LEU A 244 -15.60 -22.41 16.76
CA LEU A 244 -15.31 -23.17 17.98
C LEU A 244 -15.98 -22.57 19.22
N ALA A 245 -16.03 -21.24 19.34
CA ALA A 245 -16.73 -20.56 20.43
C ALA A 245 -18.25 -20.81 20.38
N GLY A 246 -18.85 -20.81 19.18
CA GLY A 246 -20.26 -21.17 18.99
C GLY A 246 -20.54 -22.63 19.38
N GLY A 247 -19.61 -23.55 19.09
CA GLY A 247 -19.70 -24.96 19.48
C GLY A 247 -19.62 -25.19 21.00
N ALA A 248 -18.90 -24.34 21.75
CA ALA A 248 -18.80 -24.44 23.21
C ALA A 248 -20.05 -23.91 23.93
N ALA A 249 -20.71 -22.87 23.38
CA ALA A 249 -21.98 -22.37 23.91
C ALA A 249 -23.08 -23.43 23.86
N LEU A 250 -23.09 -24.26 22.81
CA LEU A 250 -24.01 -25.41 22.68
C LEU A 250 -23.76 -26.53 23.71
N ARG A 251 -22.56 -26.63 24.30
CA ARG A 251 -22.28 -27.61 25.37
C ARG A 251 -22.75 -27.16 26.76
N ARG A 252 -23.07 -25.88 26.95
CA ARG A 252 -23.62 -25.38 28.23
C ARG A 252 -25.13 -25.58 28.35
N VAL A 253 -25.78 -26.05 27.29
CA VAL A 253 -27.17 -26.46 27.28
C VAL A 253 -27.23 -27.99 27.26
N ASP A 254 -26.48 -28.65 28.16
CA ASP A 254 -26.85 -30.00 28.58
C ASP A 254 -28.00 -29.85 29.60
N PRO A 255 -29.05 -30.68 29.50
CA PRO A 255 -30.21 -30.58 30.37
C PRO A 255 -29.77 -30.80 31.81
N VAL A 256 -30.12 -29.85 32.69
CA VAL A 256 -30.19 -30.09 34.13
C VAL A 256 -30.91 -31.41 34.32
N GLU A 257 -30.19 -32.42 34.82
CA GLU A 257 -30.76 -33.67 35.29
C GLU A 257 -31.96 -33.33 36.16
N GLN A 258 -33.15 -33.75 35.72
CA GLN A 258 -34.28 -33.92 36.60
C GLN A 258 -33.85 -34.93 37.68
N HIS A 259 -33.32 -34.43 38.80
CA HIS A 259 -33.40 -35.15 40.06
C HIS A 259 -34.89 -35.25 40.38
N GLY A 260 -35.41 -36.47 40.27
CA GLY A 260 -36.67 -36.81 40.91
C GLY A 260 -36.52 -36.67 42.41
N GLU A 261 -37.50 -36.01 43.04
CA GLU A 261 -38.54 -36.64 43.86
C GLU A 261 -39.81 -35.78 43.79
#